data_AF-A0A7V3IUK7-F1
#
_entry.id   AF-A0A7V3IUK7-F1
#
_cell.length_a   1.000
_cell.length_b   1.000
_cell.length_c   1.000
_cell.angle_alpha   90.00
_cell.angle_beta   90.00
_cell.angle_gamma   90.00
#
_symmetry.space_group_name_H-M   'P 1'
#
loop_
_entity.id
_entity.type
_entity.pdbx_description
1 polymer ?
#
loop_
_entity_poly.entity_id
_entity_poly.type
_entity_poly.pdbx_seq_one_letter_code
_entity_poly.pdbx_strand_id
1 'polypeptide(L)'
;MGKAMKGVDIDDDAFKGIEAIIHSMTPEERRNPSIINSSRKKRIAKGSGSSITEVNQLLKQFNQMAKMMKMMQGGKGKAMMNMFKGFN
;
A
#
# COMPACT_ATOMS: atom_id res chain seq x y z
N MET A 1 8.49 1.59 -18.52
CA MET A 1 8.19 1.00 -17.19
C MET A 1 7.85 -0.51 -17.25
N GLY A 2 8.10 -1.23 -18.35
CA GLY A 2 7.79 -2.67 -18.48
C GLY A 2 8.98 -3.63 -18.33
N LYS A 3 10.22 -3.11 -18.19
CA LYS A 3 11.44 -3.94 -18.09
C LYS A 3 11.94 -4.17 -16.64
N ALA A 4 11.37 -3.48 -15.64
CA ALA A 4 11.81 -3.60 -14.25
C ALA A 4 11.08 -4.68 -13.43
N MET A 5 10.05 -5.31 -13.98
CA MET A 5 9.29 -6.40 -13.32
C MET A 5 9.68 -7.80 -13.83
N LYS A 6 10.66 -7.91 -14.74
CA LYS A 6 10.97 -9.15 -15.46
C LYS A 6 11.89 -10.13 -14.70
N GLY A 7 12.13 -9.90 -13.42
CA GLY A 7 13.06 -10.70 -12.59
C GLY A 7 12.64 -10.83 -11.13
N VAL A 8 11.38 -10.52 -10.81
CA VAL A 8 10.79 -10.86 -9.53
C VAL A 8 9.78 -11.94 -9.86
N ASP A 9 10.10 -13.21 -9.56
CA ASP A 9 9.10 -14.27 -9.48
C ASP A 9 8.19 -13.91 -8.30
N ILE A 10 7.20 -13.07 -8.58
CA ILE A 10 6.18 -12.76 -7.60
C ILE A 10 5.26 -13.97 -7.61
N ASP A 11 5.39 -14.78 -6.58
CA ASP A 11 4.49 -15.89 -6.33
C ASP A 11 3.04 -15.39 -6.43
N ASP A 12 2.21 -16.06 -7.22
CA ASP A 12 0.79 -15.72 -7.37
C ASP A 12 0.07 -15.70 -6.00
N ASP A 13 0.60 -16.44 -5.03
CA ASP A 13 0.08 -16.49 -3.66
C ASP A 13 0.50 -15.29 -2.80
N ALA A 14 1.54 -14.54 -3.19
CA ALA A 14 2.06 -13.41 -2.42
C ALA A 14 1.04 -12.27 -2.26
N PHE A 15 0.08 -12.16 -3.20
CA PHE A 15 -0.96 -11.13 -3.16
C PHE A 15 -2.31 -11.63 -2.64
N LYS A 16 -2.57 -12.94 -2.65
CA LYS A 16 -3.89 -13.49 -2.24
C LYS A 16 -4.29 -13.07 -0.83
N GLY A 17 -3.34 -13.10 0.11
CA GLY A 17 -3.58 -12.64 1.49
C GLY A 17 -3.89 -11.14 1.58
N ILE A 18 -3.21 -10.33 0.77
CA ILE A 18 -3.43 -8.88 0.71
C ILE A 18 -4.80 -8.59 0.10
N GLU A 19 -5.15 -9.25 -1.00
CA GLU A 19 -6.45 -9.11 -1.66
C GLU A 19 -7.59 -9.47 -0.71
N ALA A 20 -7.50 -10.58 0.02
CA ALA A 20 -8.51 -10.99 0.99
C ALA A 20 -8.73 -9.91 2.08
N ILE A 21 -7.65 -9.31 2.59
CA ILE A 21 -7.71 -8.21 3.56
C ILE A 21 -8.40 -6.98 2.96
N ILE A 22 -8.01 -6.56 1.75
CA ILE A 22 -8.59 -5.40 1.08
C ILE A 22 -10.07 -5.64 0.77
N HIS A 23 -10.44 -6.83 0.29
CA HIS A 23 -11.83 -7.18 0.00
C HIS A 23 -12.72 -7.19 1.26
N SER A 24 -12.14 -7.41 2.43
CA SER A 24 -12.85 -7.37 3.73
C SER A 24 -13.04 -5.96 4.32
N MET A 25 -12.44 -4.94 3.70
CA MET A 25 -12.67 -3.53 4.05
C MET A 25 -13.95 -2.99 3.39
N THR A 26 -14.57 -2.00 4.01
CA THR A 26 -15.63 -1.22 3.37
C THR A 26 -15.04 -0.24 2.34
N PRO A 27 -15.83 0.23 1.36
CA PRO A 27 -15.35 1.23 0.40
C PRO A 27 -14.83 2.51 1.07
N GLU A 28 -15.42 2.91 2.19
CA GLU A 28 -14.97 4.06 2.98
C GLU A 28 -13.57 3.83 3.59
N GLU A 29 -13.35 2.66 4.18
CA GLU A 29 -12.07 2.28 4.78
C GLU A 29 -10.94 2.17 3.74
N ARG A 30 -11.24 1.66 2.54
CA ARG A 30 -10.27 1.60 1.44
C ARG A 30 -9.87 2.99 0.95
N ARG A 31 -10.84 3.91 0.85
CA ARG A 31 -10.58 5.31 0.46
C ARG A 31 -9.85 6.07 1.55
N ASN A 32 -10.14 5.79 2.82
CA ASN A 32 -9.55 6.45 3.95
C ASN A 32 -9.08 5.46 5.04
N PRO A 33 -7.88 4.87 4.89
CA PRO A 33 -7.37 3.88 5.85
C PRO A 33 -7.16 4.44 7.27
N SER A 34 -7.16 5.76 7.46
CA SER A 34 -6.97 6.39 8.77
C SER A 34 -8.14 6.14 9.75
N ILE A 35 -9.35 5.81 9.24
CA ILE A 35 -10.50 5.51 10.10
C ILE A 35 -10.46 4.10 10.70
N ILE A 36 -9.51 3.26 10.29
CA ILE A 36 -9.42 1.85 10.68
C ILE A 36 -8.88 1.74 12.11
N ASN A 37 -9.80 1.78 13.08
CA ASN A 37 -9.54 1.56 14.49
C ASN A 37 -9.47 0.06 14.86
N SER A 38 -9.21 -0.25 16.13
CA SER A 38 -9.06 -1.64 16.61
C SER A 38 -10.27 -2.53 16.35
N SER A 39 -11.49 -1.99 16.45
CA SER A 39 -12.72 -2.73 16.16
C SER A 39 -12.82 -3.09 14.68
N ARG A 40 -12.54 -2.12 13.79
CA ARG A 40 -12.51 -2.36 12.34
C ARG A 40 -11.42 -3.36 11.95
N LYS A 41 -10.22 -3.27 12.54
CA LYS A 41 -9.13 -4.25 12.32
C LYS A 41 -9.56 -5.67 12.67
N LYS A 42 -10.24 -5.86 13.80
CA LYS A 42 -10.76 -7.17 14.23
C LYS A 42 -11.80 -7.71 13.23
N ARG A 43 -12.70 -6.85 12.73
CA ARG A 43 -13.69 -7.22 11.71
C ARG A 43 -13.03 -7.61 10.38
N ILE A 44 -12.06 -6.82 9.91
CA ILE A 44 -11.33 -7.07 8.66
C ILE A 44 -10.56 -8.39 8.77
N ALA A 45 -9.78 -8.58 9.84
CA ALA A 45 -9.03 -9.79 10.11
C ALA A 45 -9.92 -11.04 10.09
N LYS A 46 -11.07 -10.99 10.78
CA LYS A 46 -12.05 -12.08 10.77
C LYS A 46 -12.64 -12.33 9.37
N GLY A 47 -12.94 -11.27 8.62
CA GLY A 47 -13.52 -11.37 7.27
C GLY A 47 -12.55 -11.91 6.24
N SER A 48 -11.25 -11.63 6.38
CA SER A 48 -10.21 -12.03 5.45
C SER A 48 -9.53 -13.37 5.79
N GLY A 49 -9.85 -13.95 6.95
CA GLY A 49 -9.14 -15.12 7.47
C GLY A 49 -7.70 -14.81 7.90
N SER A 50 -7.39 -13.55 8.20
CA SER A 50 -6.04 -13.09 8.59
C SER A 50 -5.99 -12.70 10.06
N SER A 51 -4.79 -12.48 10.57
CA SER A 51 -4.55 -11.94 11.90
C SER A 51 -4.66 -10.41 11.94
N ILE A 52 -4.93 -9.86 13.13
CA ILE A 52 -4.88 -8.40 13.36
C ILE A 52 -3.47 -7.84 13.07
N THR A 53 -2.43 -8.64 13.27
CA THR A 53 -1.04 -8.26 13.00
C THR A 53 -0.80 -8.06 11.52
N GLU A 54 -1.28 -8.95 10.67
CA GLU A 54 -1.17 -8.83 9.20
C GLU A 54 -1.92 -7.58 8.70
N VAL A 55 -3.13 -7.34 9.21
CA VAL A 55 -3.87 -6.11 8.89
C VAL A 55 -3.08 -4.86 9.31
N ASN A 56 -2.48 -4.85 10.50
CA ASN A 56 -1.64 -3.74 10.95
C ASN A 56 -0.40 -3.55 10.06
N GLN A 57 0.23 -4.63 9.64
CA GLN A 57 1.41 -4.58 8.79
C GLN A 57 1.07 -3.97 7.43
N LEU A 58 -0.04 -4.39 6.82
CA LEU A 58 -0.53 -3.82 5.56
C LEU A 58 -0.79 -2.32 5.69
N LEU A 59 -1.48 -1.90 6.76
CA LEU A 59 -1.75 -0.47 7.00
C LEU A 59 -0.47 0.34 7.21
N LYS A 60 0.55 -0.22 7.87
CA LYS A 60 1.85 0.44 8.02
C LYS A 60 2.55 0.60 6.67
N GLN A 61 2.62 -0.46 5.87
CA GLN A 61 3.23 -0.45 4.53
C GLN A 61 2.53 0.57 3.63
N PHE A 62 1.18 0.59 3.63
CA PHE A 62 0.41 1.58 2.90
C PHE A 62 0.77 3.02 3.32
N ASN A 63 0.80 3.30 4.63
CA ASN A 63 1.14 4.64 5.12
C ASN A 63 2.57 5.06 4.74
N GLN A 64 3.53 4.14 4.75
CA GLN A 64 4.90 4.41 4.30
C GLN A 64 4.93 4.75 2.81
N MET A 65 4.27 3.96 1.96
CA MET A 65 4.18 4.23 0.53
C MET A 65 3.44 5.55 0.23
N ALA A 66 2.33 5.81 0.92
CA ALA A 66 1.59 7.08 0.78
C ALA A 66 2.45 8.28 1.14
N LYS A 67 3.27 8.18 2.20
CA LYS A 67 4.23 9.22 2.59
C LYS A 67 5.31 9.44 1.52
N MET A 68 5.84 8.35 0.96
CA MET A 68 6.83 8.42 -0.12
C MET A 68 6.23 9.07 -1.38
N MET A 69 5.03 8.65 -1.80
CA MET A 69 4.33 9.22 -2.95
C MET A 69 4.04 10.71 -2.74
N LYS A 70 3.64 11.12 -1.53
CA LYS A 70 3.44 12.54 -1.19
C LYS A 70 4.73 13.34 -1.26
N MET A 71 5.85 12.80 -0.78
CA MET A 71 7.16 13.45 -0.90
C MET A 71 7.58 13.61 -2.37
N MET A 72 7.33 12.60 -3.19
CA MET A 72 7.67 12.62 -4.62
C MET A 72 6.80 13.62 -5.40
N GLN A 73 5.53 13.78 -5.05
CA GLN A 73 4.63 14.76 -5.65
C GLN A 73 4.86 16.20 -5.16
N GLY A 74 5.48 16.37 -3.99
CA GLY A 74 5.82 17.68 -3.43
C GLY A 74 6.86 18.44 -4.25
N GLY A 75 6.94 19.76 -4.06
CA GLY A 75 7.81 20.65 -4.84
C GLY A 75 9.30 20.22 -4.87
N LYS A 76 9.80 19.63 -3.79
CA LYS A 76 11.18 19.08 -3.73
C LYS A 76 11.35 17.82 -4.57
N GLY A 77 10.36 16.93 -4.60
CA GLY A 77 10.38 15.72 -5.43
C GLY A 77 10.29 16.05 -6.93
N LYS A 78 9.43 17.00 -7.30
CA LYS A 78 9.38 17.54 -8.67
C LYS A 78 10.67 18.24 -9.08
N ALA A 79 11.29 19.03 -8.20
CA ALA A 79 12.56 19.68 -8.47
C ALA A 79 13.69 18.66 -8.70
N MET A 80 13.77 17.61 -7.89
CA MET A 80 14.74 16.53 -8.06
C MET A 80 14.50 15.76 -9.37
N MET A 81 13.24 15.49 -9.72
CA MET A 81 12.88 14.82 -10.98
C MET A 81 13.19 15.69 -12.21
N ASN A 82 13.00 17.01 -12.12
CA ASN A 82 13.37 17.95 -13.18
C ASN A 82 14.89 18.09 -13.33
N MET A 83 15.63 18.07 -12.21
CA MET A 83 17.09 18.09 -12.23
C MET A 83 17.65 16.81 -12.88
N PHE A 84 17.07 15.64 -12.58
CA PHE A 84 17.45 14.36 -13.20
C PHE A 84 17.17 14.31 -14.71
N LYS A 85 16.11 14.99 -15.17
CA LYS A 85 15.80 15.14 -16.61
C LYS A 85 16.76 16.08 -17.36
N GLY A 86 17.47 16.96 -16.66
CA GLY A 86 18.44 17.88 -17.27
C GLY A 86 19.83 17.27 -17.54
N PHE A 87 20.07 16.03 -17.09
CA PHE A 87 21.33 15.31 -17.29
C PHE A 87 21.30 14.30 -18.46
N ASN A 88 20.23 14.31 -19.28
CA ASN A 88 20.05 13.36 -20.38
C ASN A 88 19.65 14.05 -21.69
#